data_AF-A0A920JYW2-F1
#
_entry.id   AF-A0A920JYW2-F1
#
_cell.length_a   1.000
_cell.length_b   1.000
_cell.length_c   1.000
_cell.angle_alpha   90.00
_cell.angle_beta   90.00
_cell.angle_gamma   90.00
#
_symmetry.space_group_name_H-M   'P 1'
#
loop_
_entity.id
_entity.type
_entity.pdbx_description
1 polymer ?
#
loop_
_entity_poly.entity_id
_entity_poly.type
_entity_poly.pdbx_seq_one_letter_code
_entity_poly.pdbx_strand_id
1 'polypeptide(L)'
;MIYDGGAFPQWKGDVLVTSLKFKTLYKLKFENDIVREQEVIFEDRIGRIRDLEVNSKGELFLIDSSGSASLWELKHNGGIYE
;
A
#
# COMPACT_ATOMS: atom_id res chain seq x y z
N MET A 1 4.08 -3.52 6.08
CA MET A 1 5.12 -2.57 6.55
C MET A 1 4.47 -1.50 7.42
N ILE A 2 5.20 -0.88 8.34
CA ILE A 2 4.76 0.35 9.02
C ILE A 2 5.26 1.53 8.19
N TYR A 3 4.38 2.44 7.78
CA TYR A 3 4.75 3.57 6.94
C TYR A 3 5.30 4.73 7.78
N ASP A 4 6.47 5.24 7.41
CA ASP A 4 7.11 6.39 8.07
C ASP A 4 7.61 7.46 7.06
N GLY A 5 7.14 7.37 5.81
CA GLY A 5 7.60 8.20 4.70
C GLY A 5 6.96 9.60 4.64
N GLY A 6 7.58 10.49 3.87
CA GLY A 6 7.11 11.88 3.68
C GLY A 6 6.11 12.08 2.53
N ALA A 7 5.96 11.14 1.61
CA ALA A 7 5.08 11.28 0.45
C ALA A 7 3.59 11.17 0.79
N PHE A 8 3.25 10.43 1.85
CA PHE A 8 1.89 10.26 2.36
C PHE A 8 1.84 10.55 3.88
N PRO A 9 2.04 11.80 4.32
CA PRO A 9 2.16 12.13 5.75
C PRO A 9 0.98 11.65 6.60
N GLN A 10 -0.22 11.59 6.01
CA GLN A 10 -1.45 11.13 6.67
C GLN A 10 -1.47 9.62 6.96
N TRP A 11 -0.53 8.84 6.43
CA TRP A 11 -0.39 7.40 6.67
C TRP A 11 0.72 7.08 7.67
N LYS A 12 1.37 8.10 8.25
CA LYS A 12 2.50 7.90 9.15
C LYS A 12 2.07 7.08 10.39
N GLY A 13 2.73 5.95 10.60
CA GLY A 13 2.40 4.99 11.66
C GLY A 13 1.38 3.91 11.28
N ASP A 14 0.69 4.07 10.14
CA ASP A 14 -0.24 3.06 9.64
C ASP A 14 0.51 1.84 9.09
N VAL A 15 -0.13 0.67 9.18
CA VAL A 15 0.37 -0.57 8.60
C VAL A 15 -0.21 -0.75 7.20
N LEU A 16 0.68 -0.81 6.21
CA LEU A 16 0.32 -1.18 4.83
C LEU A 16 0.53 -2.68 4.63
N VAL A 17 -0.50 -3.37 4.13
CA VAL A 17 -0.47 -4.80 3.88
C VAL A 17 -1.10 -5.16 2.54
N THR A 18 -0.45 -6.05 1.80
CA THR A 18 -0.89 -6.51 0.49
C THR A 18 -1.55 -7.88 0.59
N SER A 19 -2.44 -8.21 -0.34
CA SER A 19 -3.01 -9.55 -0.47
C SER A 19 -2.86 -10.08 -1.88
N LEU A 20 -2.13 -11.19 -2.03
CA LEU A 20 -2.01 -11.89 -3.31
C LEU A 20 -3.33 -12.48 -3.81
N LYS A 21 -4.19 -12.98 -2.89
CA LYS A 21 -5.46 -13.62 -3.24
C LYS A 21 -6.52 -12.58 -3.63
N PHE A 22 -6.61 -11.49 -2.85
CA PHE A 22 -7.59 -10.44 -3.07
C PHE A 22 -7.11 -9.34 -4.01
N LYS A 23 -5.81 -9.33 -4.36
CA LYS A 23 -5.19 -8.31 -5.24
C LYS A 23 -5.39 -6.89 -4.71
N THR A 24 -5.17 -6.73 -3.41
CA THR A 24 -5.56 -5.54 -2.66
C THR A 24 -4.38 -4.96 -1.90
N LEU A 25 -4.31 -3.63 -1.82
CA LEU A 25 -3.52 -2.91 -0.83
C LEU A 25 -4.46 -2.40 0.26
N TYR A 26 -4.24 -2.85 1.49
CA TYR A 26 -4.93 -2.36 2.68
C TYR A 26 -4.03 -1.43 3.48
N LYS A 27 -4.66 -0.46 4.14
CA LYS A 27 -4.06 0.36 5.18
C LYS A 27 -4.80 0.10 6.49
N LEU A 28 -4.06 -0.24 7.53
CA LEU A 28 -4.58 -0.58 8.84
C LEU A 28 -4.05 0.41 9.88
N LYS A 29 -4.95 0.90 10.73
CA LYS A 29 -4.58 1.73 11.89
C LYS A 29 -4.74 0.91 13.17
N PHE A 30 -3.67 0.87 13.96
CA PHE A 30 -3.63 0.15 15.22
C PHE A 30 -3.76 1.11 16.41
N GLU A 31 -4.51 0.69 17.43
CA GLU A 31 -4.50 1.33 18.75
C GLU A 31 -4.49 0.24 19.82
N ASN A 32 -3.46 0.26 20.68
CA ASN A 32 -3.24 -0.76 21.72
C ASN A 32 -3.25 -2.19 21.15
N ASP A 33 -2.46 -2.42 20.10
CA ASP A 33 -2.31 -3.70 19.39
C ASP A 33 -3.59 -4.27 18.75
N ILE A 34 -4.64 -3.44 18.64
CA ILE A 34 -5.91 -3.79 18.00
C ILE A 34 -6.08 -2.96 16.73
N VAL A 35 -6.47 -3.61 15.63
CA VAL A 35 -6.88 -2.91 14.40
C VAL A 35 -8.17 -2.15 14.67
N ARG A 36 -8.11 -0.81 14.58
CA ARG A 36 -9.27 0.07 14.77
C ARG A 36 -9.91 0.47 13.46
N GLU A 37 -9.10 0.70 12.44
CA GLU A 37 -9.55 1.08 11.11
C GLU A 37 -8.85 0.22 10.07
N GLN A 38 -9.61 -0.18 9.06
CA GLN A 38 -9.11 -0.87 7.86
C GLN A 38 -9.67 -0.14 6.65
N GLU A 39 -8.76 0.35 5.80
CA GLU A 39 -9.08 1.02 4.55
C GLU A 39 -8.57 0.18 3.37
N VAL A 40 -9.41 0.02 2.34
CA VAL A 40 -8.98 -0.52 1.05
C VAL A 40 -8.49 0.63 0.20
N ILE A 41 -7.18 0.70 -0.05
CA ILE A 41 -6.58 1.76 -0.86
C ILE A 41 -6.92 1.54 -2.34
N PHE A 42 -6.73 0.31 -2.81
CA PHE A 42 -7.23 -0.16 -4.10
C PHE A 42 -7.34 -1.68 -4.12
N GLU A 43 -8.20 -2.19 -5.00
CA GLU A 43 -8.44 -3.61 -5.24
C GLU A 43 -8.47 -3.89 -6.75
N ASP A 44 -7.87 -5.01 -7.17
CA ASP A 44 -7.82 -5.53 -8.54
C ASP A 44 -7.38 -4.50 -9.61
N ARG A 45 -6.47 -3.59 -9.25
CA ARG A 45 -5.90 -2.60 -10.19
C ARG A 45 -4.61 -3.04 -10.87
N ILE A 46 -3.66 -3.59 -10.11
CA ILE A 46 -2.31 -3.91 -10.59
C ILE A 46 -2.03 -5.41 -10.71
N GLY A 47 -2.98 -6.27 -10.31
CA GLY A 47 -2.78 -7.73 -10.27
C GLY A 47 -2.36 -8.28 -8.90
N ARG A 48 -1.53 -9.32 -8.88
CA ARG A 48 -1.11 -10.04 -7.67
C ARG A 48 0.08 -9.35 -7.03
N ILE A 49 -0.22 -8.43 -6.11
CA ILE A 49 0.76 -7.66 -5.34
C ILE A 49 1.54 -8.58 -4.39
N ARG A 50 2.83 -8.78 -4.68
CA ARG A 50 3.70 -9.63 -3.87
C ARG A 50 4.50 -8.85 -2.84
N ASP A 51 4.91 -7.64 -3.21
CA ASP A 51 5.80 -6.84 -2.38
C ASP A 51 5.40 -5.37 -2.39
N LEU A 52 5.79 -4.67 -1.32
CA LEU A 52 5.56 -3.25 -1.11
C LEU A 52 6.80 -2.63 -0.46
N GLU A 53 7.42 -1.69 -1.16
CA GLU A 53 8.66 -1.03 -0.74
C GLU A 53 8.49 0.48 -0.66
N VAL A 54 9.32 1.12 0.18
CA VAL A 54 9.35 2.58 0.35
C VAL A 54 10.75 3.08 0.08
N ASN A 55 10.88 4.09 -0.77
CA ASN A 55 12.18 4.72 -1.01
C ASN A 55 12.50 5.81 0.03
N SER A 56 13.69 6.42 -0.06
CA SER A 56 14.13 7.46 0.88
C SER A 56 13.29 8.75 0.87
N LYS A 57 12.44 8.96 -0.12
CA LYS A 57 11.48 10.08 -0.19
C LYS A 57 10.12 9.74 0.40
N GLY A 58 9.90 8.47 0.76
CA GLY A 58 8.60 7.99 1.24
C GLY A 58 7.64 7.57 0.12
N GLU A 59 8.08 7.54 -1.13
CA GLU A 59 7.28 7.06 -2.27
C GLU A 59 7.14 5.54 -2.17
N LEU A 60 5.95 5.03 -2.50
CA LEU A 60 5.59 3.62 -2.37
C LEU A 60 5.68 2.92 -3.72
N PHE A 61 6.31 1.74 -3.72
CA PHE A 61 6.47 0.91 -4.91
C PHE A 61 5.91 -0.49 -4.67
N LEU A 62 5.15 -0.98 -5.64
CA LEU A 62 4.44 -2.26 -5.57
C LEU A 62 4.98 -3.19 -6.66
N ILE A 63 5.19 -4.46 -6.31
CA ILE A 63 5.60 -5.50 -7.28
C ILE A 63 4.43 -6.41 -7.57
N ASP A 64 3.96 -6.41 -8.82
CA ASP A 64 3.04 -7.43 -9.33
C ASP A 64 3.84 -8.67 -9.74
N SER A 65 3.32 -9.84 -9.33
CA SER A 65 3.90 -11.16 -9.58
C SER A 65 3.06 -12.01 -10.54
N SER A 66 2.17 -11.38 -11.30
CA SER A 66 1.46 -12.02 -12.41
C SER A 66 2.44 -12.42 -13.52
N GLY A 67 1.94 -13.07 -14.59
CA GLY A 67 2.78 -13.76 -15.59
C GLY A 67 3.99 -12.98 -16.12
N SER A 68 3.87 -11.65 -16.25
CA SER A 68 4.99 -10.73 -16.42
C SER A 68 5.09 -9.81 -15.21
N ALA A 69 6.15 -9.95 -14.42
CA ALA A 69 6.34 -9.09 -13.26
C ALA A 69 6.46 -7.61 -13.67
N SER A 70 5.86 -6.72 -12.89
CA SER A 70 5.90 -5.27 -13.13
C SER A 70 6.10 -4.51 -11.83
N LEU A 71 6.76 -3.34 -11.92
CA LEU A 71 6.97 -2.41 -10.83
C LEU A 71 6.03 -1.22 -11.01
N TRP A 72 5.24 -0.93 -9.98
CA TRP A 72 4.29 0.18 -9.96
C TRP A 72 4.71 1.19 -8.90
N GLU A 73 4.53 2.47 -9.18
CA GLU A 73 4.66 3.53 -8.18
C GLU A 73 3.25 3.98 -7.79
N LEU A 74 2.96 4.03 -6.49
CA LEU A 74 1.69 4.52 -6.00
C LEU A 74 1.67 6.06 -5.98
N LYS A 75 0.68 6.65 -6.63
CA LYS A 75 0.40 8.08 -6.61
C LYS A 75 -0.95 8.36 -5.97
N HIS A 76 -1.14 9.62 -5.57
CA HIS A 76 -2.40 10.11 -5.04
C HIS A 76 -2.80 11.39 -5.77
N ASN A 77 -3.85 11.31 -6.59
CA ASN A 77 -4.33 12.37 -7.46
C ASN A 77 -5.81 12.64 -7.17
N GLY A 78 -6.11 13.80 -6.58
CA GLY A 78 -7.49 14.24 -6.37
C GLY A 78 -8.36 13.33 -5.50
N GLY A 79 -7.77 12.64 -4.52
CA GLY A 79 -8.49 11.71 -3.63
C GLY A 79 -8.45 10.24 -4.09
N ILE A 80 -7.85 9.96 -5.25
CA ILE A 80 -7.75 8.61 -5.82
C ILE A 80 -6.30 8.14 -5.75
N TYR A 81 -6.10 6.91 -5.30
CA TYR A 81 -4.81 6.23 -5.35
C TYR A 81 -4.69 5.42 -6.65
N GLU A 82 -3.61 5.62 -7.40
CA GLU A 82 -3.34 4.98 -8.70
C GLU A 82 -1.88 4.60 -8.90
#